data_AF-A0A2G8JQ54-F1
#
_entry.id   AF-A0A2G8JQ54-F1
#
_cell.length_a   1.000
_cell.length_b   1.000
_cell.length_c   1.000
_cell.angle_alpha   90.00
_cell.angle_beta   90.00
_cell.angle_gamma   90.00
#
_symmetry.space_group_name_H-M   'P 1'
#
loop_
_entity.id
_entity.type
_entity.pdbx_description
1 polymer ?
#
loop_
_entity_poly.entity_id
_entity_poly.type
_entity_poly.pdbx_seq_one_letter_code
_entity_poly.pdbx_strand_id
1 'polypeptide(L)' 'MEQVTQEALNIAIHLNDKYSLDGRDPNGYTGCMWSICGIHDQGWAERDVFGKVRYMNYEGCKRKFDVDLFVRRYKAKMN' A
#
# COMPACT_ATOMS: atom_id res chain seq x y z
N MET A 1 2.51 6.08 -17.34
CA MET A 1 1.71 6.07 -16.10
C MET A 1 0.94 4.76 -16.00
N GLU A 2 0.08 4.45 -16.97
CA GLU A 2 -0.77 3.25 -16.96
C GLU A 2 0.01 1.93 -16.75
N GLN A 3 1.14 1.73 -17.45
CA GLN A 3 1.95 0.52 -17.30
C GLN A 3 2.56 0.37 -15.89
N VAL A 4 2.99 1.47 -15.26
CA VAL A 4 3.55 1.46 -13.90
C VAL A 4 2.47 1.15 -12.87
N THR A 5 1.25 1.67 -13.06
CA THR A 5 0.10 1.38 -12.19
C THR A 5 -0.31 -0.09 -12.27
N GLN A 6 -0.36 -0.67 -13.48
CA GLN A 6 -0.67 -2.10 -13.67
C GLN A 6 0.38 -3.00 -13.03
N GLU A 7 1.66 -2.68 -13.19
CA GLU A 7 2.76 -3.42 -12.56
C GLU A 7 2.68 -3.35 -11.03
N ALA A 8 2.45 -2.16 -10.46
CA ALA A 8 2.28 -1.99 -9.02
C ALA A 8 1.10 -2.82 -8.48
N LEU A 9 -0.03 -2.83 -9.19
CA LEU A 9 -1.21 -3.60 -8.81
C LEU A 9 -0.94 -5.11 -8.85
N ASN A 10 -0.29 -5.60 -9.91
CA ASN A 10 0.07 -7.01 -10.04
C ASN A 10 1.00 -7.47 -8.92
N ILE A 11 2.00 -6.66 -8.56
CA ILE A 11 2.92 -6.95 -7.46
C ILE A 11 2.17 -6.96 -6.13
N ALA A 12 1.33 -5.96 -5.86
CA ALA A 12 0.57 -5.86 -4.62
C ALA A 12 -0.35 -7.08 -4.41
N ILE A 13 -1.11 -7.45 -5.45
CA ILE A 13 -1.99 -8.63 -5.43
C ILE A 13 -1.15 -9.90 -5.24
N HIS A 14 -0.06 -10.07 -5.99
CA HIS A 14 0.79 -11.26 -5.87
C HIS A 14 1.33 -11.46 -4.46
N LEU A 15 1.85 -10.40 -3.84
CA LEU A 15 2.40 -10.46 -2.48
C LEU A 15 1.30 -10.70 -1.44
N ASN A 16 0.15 -10.02 -1.57
CA ASN A 16 -0.98 -10.23 -0.68
C ASN A 16 -1.49 -11.67 -0.74
N ASP A 17 -1.73 -12.18 -1.94
CA ASP A 17 -2.27 -13.53 -2.15
C ASP A 17 -1.29 -14.64 -1.74
N LYS A 18 0.02 -14.34 -1.77
CA LYS A 18 1.07 -15.29 -1.40
C LYS A 18 1.32 -15.38 0.10
N TYR A 19 1.30 -14.25 0.82
CA TYR A 19 1.79 -14.20 2.20
C TYR A 19 0.69 -13.92 3.25
N SER A 20 -0.39 -13.25 2.87
CA SER A 20 -1.48 -12.95 3.81
C SER A 20 -2.31 -14.22 4.04
N LEU A 21 -2.55 -14.57 5.31
CA LEU A 21 -3.41 -15.70 5.67
C LEU A 21 -4.86 -15.49 5.21
N ASP A 22 -5.29 -14.23 5.17
CA ASP A 22 -6.59 -13.73 4.68
C ASP A 22 -6.54 -13.23 3.23
N GLY A 23 -5.47 -13.54 2.49
CA GLY A 23 -5.32 -13.20 1.07
C GLY A 23 -6.21 -14.05 0.14
N ARG A 24 -6.18 -13.76 -1.16
CA ARG A 24 -7.06 -14.39 -2.19
C ARG A 24 -8.55 -14.20 -1.87
N ASP A 25 -8.87 -13.05 -1.31
CA ASP A 25 -10.19 -12.67 -0.85
C ASP A 25 -10.63 -11.37 -1.54
N PRO A 26 -11.94 -11.16 -1.81
CA PRO A 26 -12.44 -9.90 -2.36
C PRO A 26 -11.98 -8.64 -1.60
N ASN A 27 -11.80 -8.73 -0.28
CA ASN A 27 -11.27 -7.61 0.52
C ASN A 27 -9.81 -7.28 0.15
N GLY A 28 -8.99 -8.28 -0.20
CA GLY A 28 -7.62 -8.09 -0.66
C GLY A 28 -7.57 -7.37 -2.01
N TYR A 29 -8.38 -7.80 -2.98
CA TYR A 29 -8.46 -7.16 -4.30
C TYR A 29 -8.97 -5.72 -4.19
N THR A 30 -10.07 -5.51 -3.47
CA THR A 30 -10.63 -4.17 -3.26
C THR A 30 -9.70 -3.27 -2.45
N GLY A 31 -8.97 -3.80 -1.46
CA GLY A 31 -7.96 -3.05 -0.70
C GLY A 31 -6.75 -2.62 -1.54
N CYS A 32 -6.25 -3.48 -2.42
CA CYS A 32 -5.19 -3.13 -3.38
C CYS A 32 -5.67 -2.04 -4.34
N MET A 33 -6.88 -2.18 -4.87
CA MET A 33 -7.48 -1.21 -5.80
C MET A 33 -7.78 0.14 -5.13
N TRP A 34 -8.21 0.14 -3.86
CA TRP A 34 -8.36 1.37 -3.08
C TRP A 34 -7.02 2.09 -2.92
N SER A 35 -5.96 1.33 -2.61
CA SER A 35 -4.63 1.89 -2.33
C SER A 35 -3.91 2.43 -3.57
N ILE A 36 -4.03 1.74 -4.72
CA ILE A 36 -3.25 2.03 -5.93
C ILE A 36 -4.08 2.82 -6.95
N CYS A 37 -5.36 2.49 -7.08
CA CYS A 37 -6.25 3.04 -8.10
C CYS A 37 -7.29 4.02 -7.52
N GLY A 38 -7.40 4.16 -6.19
CA GLY A 38 -8.37 5.05 -5.55
C GLY A 38 -9.82 4.55 -5.60
N ILE A 39 -10.05 3.25 -5.84
CA ILE A 39 -11.41 2.69 -5.83
C ILE A 39 -12.06 2.90 -4.46
N HIS A 40 -13.26 3.48 -4.44
CA HIS A 40 -13.99 3.86 -3.23
C HIS A 40 -13.32 4.96 -2.37
N ASP A 41 -12.30 5.65 -2.88
CA ASP A 41 -11.77 6.87 -2.28
C ASP A 41 -12.12 8.10 -3.14
N GLN A 42 -11.95 9.28 -2.56
CA GLN A 42 -12.03 10.55 -3.27
C GLN A 42 -10.66 10.96 -3.87
N GLY A 43 -10.67 11.96 -4.75
CA GLY A 43 -9.45 12.59 -5.25
C GLY A 43 -8.76 13.48 -4.22
N TRP A 44 -7.41 13.49 -4.26
CA TRP A 44 -6.54 14.29 -3.39
C TRP A 44 -5.70 15.27 -4.19
N ALA A 45 -4.91 16.09 -3.46
CA ALA A 45 -3.96 17.02 -4.07
C ALA A 45 -3.01 16.27 -5.02
N GLU A 46 -2.88 16.80 -6.23
CA GLU A 46 -2.12 16.19 -7.31
C GLU A 46 -0.62 16.17 -6.99
N ARG A 47 0.02 15.04 -7.25
CA ARG A 47 1.45 14.82 -7.04
C ARG A 47 2.05 14.00 -8.18
N ASP A 48 3.33 14.22 -8.43
CA ASP A 48 4.09 13.39 -9.37
C ASP A 48 3.98 11.91 -8.99
N VAL A 49 3.91 11.06 -10.02
CA VAL A 49 3.69 9.61 -9.93
C VAL A 49 2.28 9.21 -9.48
N PHE A 50 1.76 9.78 -8.39
CA PHE A 50 0.48 9.37 -7.80
C PHE A 50 -0.75 10.01 -8.44
N GLY A 51 -0.58 11.11 -9.18
CA GLY A 51 -1.69 11.94 -9.63
C GLY A 51 -2.51 12.37 -8.41
N LYS A 52 -3.82 12.09 -8.44
CA LYS A 52 -4.77 12.45 -7.36
C LYS A 52 -5.07 11.32 -6.38
N VAL A 53 -4.36 10.19 -6.43
CA VAL A 53 -4.53 9.11 -5.44
C VAL A 53 -4.05 9.58 -4.07
N ARG A 54 -4.69 9.10 -3.00
CA ARG A 54 -4.31 9.46 -1.63
C ARG A 54 -2.86 9.11 -1.36
N TYR A 55 -2.07 10.12 -1.02
CA TYR A 55 -0.67 9.95 -0.66
C TYR A 55 -0.48 9.75 0.86
N MET A 56 0.30 8.74 1.24
CA MET A 56 0.78 8.53 2.61
C MET A 56 2.30 8.58 2.62
N ASN A 57 2.89 9.28 3.59
CA ASN A 57 4.33 9.42 3.73
C ASN A 57 4.84 9.02 5.11
N TYR A 58 6.14 8.76 5.18
CA TYR A 58 6.84 8.29 6.38
C TYR A 58 6.70 9.26 7.56
N GLU A 59 6.91 10.56 7.33
CA GLU A 59 6.74 11.59 8.37
C GLU A 59 5.28 11.69 8.85
N GLY A 60 4.32 11.39 7.98
CA GLY A 60 2.90 11.29 8.33
C GLY A 60 2.61 10.10 9.24
N CYS A 61 3.27 8.97 9.03
CA CYS A 61 3.17 7.81 9.92
C CYS A 61 3.77 8.10 11.30
N LYS A 62 4.95 8.74 11.37
CA LYS A 62 5.59 9.13 12.63
C LYS A 62 4.71 10.02 13.52
N ARG A 63 3.91 10.90 12.91
CA ARG A 63 2.95 11.74 13.64
C ARG A 63 1.76 10.97 14.21
N LYS A 64 1.50 9.75 13.73
CA LYS A 64 0.32 8.93 14.10
C LYS A 64 0.65 7.78 15.04
N PHE A 65 1.84 7.20 14.96
CA PHE A 65 2.26 6.09 15.83
C PHE A 65 3.79 5.99 15.93
N ASP A 66 4.28 5.20 16.90
CA ASP A 66 5.71 4.91 17.07
C ASP A 66 6.21 3.96 15.98
N VAL A 67 6.71 4.55 14.90
CA VAL A 67 7.28 3.84 13.76
C VAL A 67 8.54 3.07 14.14
N ASP A 68 9.37 3.60 15.06
CA ASP A 68 10.63 2.97 15.45
C ASP A 68 10.40 1.71 16.28
N LEU A 69 9.38 1.72 17.14
CA LEU A 69 8.93 0.52 17.83
C LEU A 69 8.41 -0.55 16.85
N PHE A 70 7.59 -0.15 15.87
CA PHE A 70 7.10 -1.08 14.84
C PHE A 70 8.25 -1.72 14.06
N VAL A 71 9.20 -0.92 13.55
CA VAL A 71 10.35 -1.41 12.79
C VAL A 71 11.22 -2.33 13.64
N ARG A 72 11.46 -2.01 14.91
CA ARG A 72 12.22 -2.90 15.82
C ARG A 72 11.53 -4.23 16.04
N ARG A 73 10.20 -4.24 16.17
CA ARG A 73 9.40 -5.47 16.39
C ARG A 73 9.50 -6.44 15.22
N TYR A 74 9.51 -5.93 13.99
CA TYR A 74 9.47 -6.74 12.76
C TYR A 74 10.79 -6.77 12.00
N LYS A 75 11.89 -6.31 12.59
CA LYS A 75 13.22 -6.42 12.00
C LYS A 75 13.52 -7.90 11.75
N ALA A 76 13.64 -8.29 10.48
CA ALA A 76 13.96 -9.67 10.12
C ALA A 76 15.24 -10.10 10.84
N LYS A 77 15.21 -11.25 11.52
CA LYS A 77 16.46 -11.93 11.85
C LYS A 77 17.05 -12.38 10.53
N MET A 78 18.11 -11.71 10.09
CA MET A 78 18.93 -12.24 9.01
C MET A 78 19.63 -13.46 9.60
N ASN A 79 19.21 -14.65 9.14
CA ASN A 79 19.89 -15.91 9.43
C ASN A 79 21.05 -16.09 8.47
#